data_AF-A0AAW2Y4A8-F1
#
_entry.id   AF-A0AAW2Y4A8-F1
#
_cell.length_a   1.000
_cell.length_b   1.000
_cell.length_c   1.000
_cell.angle_alpha   90.00
_cell.angle_beta   90.00
_cell.angle_gamma   90.00
#
_symmetry.space_group_name_H-M   'P 1'
#
loop_
_entity.id
_entity.type
_entity.pdbx_description
1 polymer ?
#
loop_
_entity_poly.entity_id
_entity_poly.type
_entity_poly.pdbx_seq_one_letter_code
_entity_poly.pdbx_strand_id
1 'polypeptide(L)'
;MDWDFDAVHVVRGAKAQNKQLWPHLDTDTSPEAIVAELQGAIAPWRNLYIATNEPFYNYFDKLRSHYKVHLLDDYKYLWGNTSEWYNETSLLNGGRSVEFDGYMRVAVDTEVLYRSKKRVETFYNLTSDCKDGINTC
;
A
#
# COMPACT_ATOMS: atom_id res chain seq x y z
N MET A 1 8.28 -6.87 -10.76
CA MET A 1 7.90 -7.80 -9.68
C MET A 1 7.41 -9.09 -10.29
N ASP A 2 7.87 -10.22 -9.74
CA ASP A 2 7.48 -11.54 -10.18
C ASP A 2 6.06 -11.87 -9.67
N TRP A 3 5.37 -12.86 -10.27
CA TRP A 3 4.04 -13.29 -9.84
C TRP A 3 4.04 -13.95 -8.46
N ASP A 4 5.22 -14.31 -7.93
CA ASP A 4 5.41 -14.78 -6.57
C ASP A 4 5.72 -13.62 -5.60
N PHE A 5 4.68 -13.16 -4.91
CA PHE A 5 4.78 -12.09 -3.92
C PHE A 5 3.73 -12.22 -2.80
N ASP A 6 4.01 -11.51 -1.72
CA ASP A 6 3.09 -11.25 -0.62
C ASP A 6 2.76 -9.75 -0.57
N ALA A 7 1.64 -9.38 0.04
CA ALA A 7 1.22 -8.00 0.11
C ALA A 7 0.80 -7.60 1.52
N VAL A 8 1.11 -6.35 1.86
CA VAL A 8 0.64 -5.69 3.07
C VAL A 8 -0.14 -4.45 2.69
N HIS A 9 -1.33 -4.29 3.26
CA HIS A 9 -2.15 -3.10 3.10
C HIS A 9 -2.03 -2.25 4.37
N VAL A 10 -1.43 -1.06 4.21
CA VAL A 10 -1.08 -0.13 5.28
C VAL A 10 -1.87 1.17 5.11
N VAL A 11 -2.90 1.35 5.94
CA VAL A 11 -3.71 2.56 6.00
C VAL A 11 -3.15 3.49 7.07
N ARG A 12 -2.66 4.65 6.63
CA ARG A 12 -2.16 5.74 7.47
C ARG A 12 -2.81 7.05 7.01
N GLY A 13 -2.03 7.95 6.40
CA GLY A 13 -2.50 9.26 5.98
C GLY A 13 -3.13 10.05 7.14
N ALA A 14 -4.28 10.69 6.89
CA ALA A 14 -4.99 11.45 7.93
C ALA A 14 -5.46 10.58 9.12
N LYS A 15 -5.71 9.28 8.94
CA LYS A 15 -6.16 8.41 10.04
C LYS A 15 -5.08 8.26 11.11
N ALA A 16 -3.82 8.13 10.72
CA ALA A 16 -2.70 7.99 11.67
C ALA A 16 -2.53 9.24 12.56
N GLN A 17 -2.94 10.42 12.09
CA GLN A 17 -2.89 11.65 12.88
C GLN A 17 -4.05 11.78 13.88
N ASN A 18 -5.16 11.07 13.65
CA ASN A 18 -6.37 11.18 14.45
C ASN A 18 -6.40 10.15 15.59
N LYS A 19 -5.65 10.43 16.65
CA LYS A 19 -5.55 9.58 17.85
C LYS A 19 -6.85 9.48 18.66
N GLN A 20 -7.84 10.33 18.38
CA GLN A 20 -9.14 10.26 19.05
C GLN A 20 -10.00 9.12 18.49
N LEU A 21 -9.87 8.81 17.19
CA LEU A 21 -10.59 7.71 16.55
C LEU A 21 -9.73 6.45 16.39
N TRP A 22 -8.41 6.62 16.20
CA TRP A 22 -7.45 5.53 16.02
C TRP A 22 -6.23 5.75 16.93
N PRO A 23 -6.33 5.44 18.23
CA PRO A 23 -5.29 5.72 19.21
C PRO A 23 -3.98 4.94 18.98
N HIS A 24 -4.02 3.77 18.34
CA HIS A 24 -2.87 2.89 18.18
C HIS A 24 -2.33 2.84 16.74
N LEU A 25 -3.16 3.17 15.75
CA LEU A 25 -2.86 3.03 14.32
C LEU A 25 -1.49 3.59 13.90
N ASP A 26 -1.09 4.77 14.38
CA ASP A 26 0.21 5.37 14.03
C ASP A 26 1.39 4.53 14.51
N THR A 27 1.32 4.04 15.75
CA THR A 27 2.36 3.23 16.39
C THR A 27 2.39 1.83 15.80
N ASP A 28 1.22 1.21 15.64
CA ASP A 28 1.05 -0.17 15.17
C ASP A 28 1.44 -0.34 13.69
N THR A 29 1.30 0.73 12.90
CA THR A 29 1.76 0.76 11.50
C THR A 29 3.10 1.46 11.31
N SER A 30 3.87 1.62 12.39
CA SER A 30 5.27 2.06 12.27
C SER A 30 6.12 1.02 11.54
N PRO A 31 7.22 1.41 10.86
CA PRO A 31 8.02 0.46 10.09
C PRO A 31 8.56 -0.69 10.95
N GLU A 32 8.94 -0.40 12.20
CA GLU A 32 9.37 -1.41 13.19
C GLU A 32 8.27 -2.40 13.53
N ALA A 33 7.06 -1.90 13.85
CA ALA A 33 5.93 -2.73 14.20
C ALA A 33 5.51 -3.62 13.03
N ILE A 34 5.50 -3.07 11.81
CA ILE A 34 5.22 -3.85 10.60
C ILE A 34 6.28 -4.94 10.41
N VAL A 35 7.57 -4.63 10.54
CA VAL A 35 8.63 -5.65 10.42
C VAL A 35 8.43 -6.77 11.43
N ALA A 36 8.13 -6.45 12.69
CA ALA A 36 7.91 -7.45 13.73
C ALA A 36 6.75 -8.41 13.39
N GLU A 37 5.62 -7.86 12.93
CA GLU A 37 4.46 -8.66 12.53
C GLU A 37 4.75 -9.50 11.28
N LEU A 38 5.39 -8.90 10.27
CA LEU A 38 5.69 -9.59 9.01
C LEU A 38 6.71 -10.71 9.18
N GLN A 39 7.64 -10.64 10.13
CA GLN A 39 8.62 -11.71 10.34
C GLN A 39 7.98 -13.02 10.84
N GLY A 40 6.83 -12.94 11.50
CA GLY A 40 6.04 -14.13 11.87
C GLY A 40 5.18 -14.66 10.73
N ALA A 41 4.74 -13.79 9.82
CA ALA A 41 3.78 -14.13 8.77
C ALA A 41 4.44 -14.45 7.41
N ILE A 42 5.51 -13.77 7.03
CA ILE A 42 6.11 -13.81 5.69
C ILE A 42 7.60 -14.15 5.82
N ALA A 43 8.05 -15.13 5.03
CA ALA A 43 9.45 -15.51 5.04
C ALA A 43 10.35 -14.35 4.57
N PRO A 44 11.54 -14.17 5.17
CA PRO A 44 12.48 -13.11 4.78
C PRO A 44 12.86 -13.15 3.29
N TRP A 45 13.27 -12.00 2.75
CA TRP A 45 13.76 -11.79 1.38
C TRP A 45 12.76 -12.02 0.24
N ARG A 46 11.48 -12.27 0.57
CA ARG A 46 10.40 -12.36 -0.42
C ARG A 46 10.03 -11.00 -1.01
N ASN A 47 9.37 -11.02 -2.17
CA ASN A 47 8.78 -9.81 -2.75
C ASN A 47 7.58 -9.39 -1.89
N LEU A 48 7.63 -8.17 -1.38
CA LEU A 48 6.58 -7.58 -0.56
C LEU A 48 6.04 -6.35 -1.27
N TYR A 49 4.77 -6.40 -1.67
CA TYR A 49 4.05 -5.24 -2.15
C TYR A 49 3.39 -4.49 -0.99
N ILE A 50 3.55 -3.18 -0.93
CA ILE A 50 2.94 -2.34 0.09
C ILE A 50 1.89 -1.45 -0.58
N ALA A 51 0.61 -1.78 -0.37
CA ALA A 51 -0.52 -0.93 -0.73
C ALA A 51 -0.72 0.11 0.40
N THR A 52 -0.57 1.40 0.11
CA THR A 52 -0.58 2.42 1.17
C THR A 52 -0.99 3.81 0.68
N ASN A 53 -1.58 4.57 1.60
CA ASN A 53 -1.83 6.01 1.45
C ASN A 53 -0.87 6.87 2.29
N GLU A 54 0.24 6.32 2.76
CA GLU A 54 1.31 7.07 3.43
C GLU A 54 2.00 8.02 2.43
N PRO A 55 1.98 9.34 2.66
CA PRO A 55 2.55 10.31 1.72
C PRO A 55 4.08 10.26 1.63
N PHE A 56 4.78 9.79 2.66
CA PHE A 56 6.23 9.75 2.66
C PHE A 56 6.77 8.47 2.01
N TYR A 57 7.30 8.57 0.79
CA TYR A 57 7.78 7.42 0.00
C TYR A 57 8.81 6.55 0.74
N ASN A 58 9.75 7.16 1.48
CA ASN A 58 10.81 6.45 2.21
C ASN A 58 10.36 5.91 3.57
N TYR A 59 9.07 6.01 3.93
CA TYR A 59 8.57 5.58 5.23
C TYR A 59 8.88 4.10 5.50
N PHE A 60 8.80 3.26 4.47
CA PHE A 60 8.99 1.81 4.57
C PHE A 60 10.43 1.34 4.30
N ASP A 61 11.41 2.23 4.24
CA ASP A 61 12.80 1.84 3.91
C ASP A 61 13.40 0.84 4.90
N LYS A 62 12.96 0.84 6.16
CA LYS A 62 13.40 -0.15 7.16
C LYS A 62 13.01 -1.58 6.78
N LEU A 63 11.90 -1.77 6.06
CA LEU A 63 11.48 -3.09 5.59
C LEU A 63 12.40 -3.61 4.47
N ARG A 64 13.12 -2.74 3.75
CA ARG A 64 14.02 -3.14 2.66
C ARG A 64 15.21 -3.98 3.14
N SER A 65 15.57 -3.90 4.42
CA SER A 65 16.57 -4.77 5.05
C SER A 65 16.08 -6.21 5.25
N HIS A 66 14.77 -6.46 5.14
CA HIS A 66 14.14 -7.75 5.41
C HIS A 66 13.41 -8.33 4.19
N TYR A 67 12.92 -7.48 3.29
CA TYR A 67 12.09 -7.84 2.15
C TYR A 67 12.47 -7.06 0.89
N LYS A 68 12.12 -7.61 -0.28
CA LYS A 68 12.18 -6.86 -1.55
C LYS A 68 10.90 -6.02 -1.66
N VAL A 69 10.95 -4.81 -1.12
CA VAL A 69 9.79 -3.90 -1.03
C VAL A 69 9.49 -3.25 -2.37
N HIS A 70 8.22 -3.29 -2.75
CA HIS A 70 7.65 -2.62 -3.91
C HIS A 70 6.47 -1.75 -3.48
N LEU A 71 6.44 -0.51 -3.92
CA LEU A 71 5.32 0.42 -3.77
C LEU A 71 4.64 0.64 -5.11
N LEU A 72 3.39 1.10 -5.11
CA LEU A 72 2.70 1.48 -6.33
C LEU A 72 3.53 2.48 -7.16
N ASP A 73 4.10 3.50 -6.50
CA ASP A 73 4.88 4.53 -7.18
C ASP A 73 6.15 4.02 -7.88
N ASP A 74 6.68 2.84 -7.50
CA ASP A 74 7.79 2.20 -8.21
C ASP A 74 7.41 1.81 -9.65
N TYR A 75 6.11 1.68 -9.92
CA TYR A 75 5.54 1.33 -11.23
C TYR A 75 4.97 2.54 -11.98
N LYS A 76 5.24 3.76 -11.51
CA LYS A 76 4.71 4.99 -12.13
C LYS A 76 4.99 5.12 -13.62
N TYR A 77 6.07 4.52 -14.12
CA TYR A 77 6.37 4.49 -15.55
C TYR A 77 5.27 3.81 -16.40
N LEU A 78 4.41 2.97 -15.81
CA LEU A 78 3.30 2.31 -16.50
C LEU A 78 2.13 3.27 -16.80
N TRP A 79 1.95 4.34 -16.01
CA TRP A 79 0.89 5.35 -16.20
C TRP A 79 1.42 6.79 -16.28
N GLY A 80 2.75 6.94 -16.38
CA GLY A 80 3.40 8.24 -16.56
C GLY A 80 3.10 8.82 -17.94
N ASN A 81 3.41 10.09 -18.12
CA ASN A 81 3.19 10.83 -19.38
C ASN A 81 3.89 10.22 -20.61
N THR A 82 4.89 9.36 -20.43
CA THR A 82 5.58 8.64 -21.52
C THR A 82 5.08 7.22 -21.70
N SER A 83 4.03 6.79 -21.00
CA SER A 83 3.57 5.41 -21.02
C SER A 83 2.55 5.13 -22.13
N GLU A 84 2.41 3.86 -22.50
CA GLU A 84 1.36 3.42 -23.42
C GLU A 84 -0.03 3.72 -22.86
N TRP A 85 -0.25 3.50 -21.57
CA TRP A 85 -1.50 3.83 -20.90
C TRP A 85 -1.87 5.31 -21.07
N TYR A 86 -0.92 6.24 -20.92
CA TYR A 86 -1.18 7.66 -21.09
C TYR A 86 -1.59 7.98 -22.54
N ASN A 87 -0.89 7.40 -23.52
CA ASN A 87 -1.19 7.61 -24.93
C ASN A 87 -2.56 7.06 -25.31
N GLU A 88 -2.88 5.83 -24.90
CA GLU A 88 -4.14 5.16 -25.21
C GLU A 88 -5.32 5.85 -24.53
N THR A 89 -5.22 6.14 -23.23
CA THR A 89 -6.31 6.81 -22.50
C THR A 89 -6.55 8.22 -23.00
N SER A 90 -5.50 8.97 -23.35
CA SER A 90 -5.64 10.30 -23.94
C SER A 90 -6.33 10.22 -25.30
N LEU A 91 -5.98 9.24 -26.15
CA LEU A 91 -6.62 9.05 -27.45
C LEU A 91 -8.12 8.72 -27.30
N LEU A 92 -8.46 7.81 -26.37
CA LEU A 92 -9.85 7.46 -26.07
C LEU A 92 -10.64 8.63 -25.48
N ASN A 93 -9.96 9.56 -24.80
CA ASN A 93 -10.54 10.74 -24.16
C ASN A 93 -10.41 12.02 -25.02
N GLY A 94 -10.38 11.89 -26.35
CA GLY A 94 -10.40 13.03 -27.27
C GLY A 94 -9.16 13.92 -27.19
N GLY A 95 -8.00 13.33 -26.90
CA GLY A 95 -6.72 14.02 -26.72
C GLY A 95 -6.51 14.63 -25.33
N ARG A 96 -7.46 14.44 -24.39
CA ARG A 96 -7.33 14.95 -23.01
C ARG A 96 -6.66 13.91 -22.12
N SER A 97 -5.61 14.31 -21.43
CA SER A 97 -4.93 13.45 -20.46
C SER A 97 -5.87 12.98 -19.36
N VAL A 98 -5.79 11.69 -19.05
CA VAL A 98 -6.46 11.10 -17.88
C VAL A 98 -5.45 11.04 -16.74
N GLU A 99 -5.82 11.57 -15.58
CA GLU A 99 -4.96 11.52 -14.39
C GLU A 99 -5.06 10.15 -13.71
N PHE A 100 -3.91 9.60 -13.29
CA PHE A 100 -3.87 8.44 -12.41
C PHE A 100 -4.12 8.91 -10.97
N ASP A 101 -5.39 9.11 -10.66
CA ASP A 101 -5.87 9.73 -9.43
C ASP A 101 -5.94 8.75 -8.24
N GLY A 102 -6.49 9.22 -7.11
CA GLY A 102 -6.66 8.41 -5.92
C GLY A 102 -7.59 7.20 -6.10
N TYR A 103 -8.60 7.31 -6.97
CA TYR A 103 -9.50 6.20 -7.25
C TYR A 103 -8.76 5.09 -8.00
N MET A 104 -7.99 5.45 -9.04
CA MET A 104 -7.21 4.49 -9.82
C MET A 104 -6.14 3.81 -8.96
N ARG A 105 -5.48 4.57 -8.06
CA ARG A 105 -4.53 4.02 -7.08
C ARG A 105 -5.16 2.93 -6.22
N VAL A 106 -6.31 3.23 -5.61
CA VAL A 106 -7.03 2.27 -4.74
C VAL A 106 -7.46 1.04 -5.55
N ALA A 107 -7.94 1.22 -6.78
CA ALA A 107 -8.34 0.10 -7.64
C ALA A 107 -7.15 -0.83 -7.93
N VAL A 108 -6.01 -0.29 -8.34
CA VAL A 108 -4.80 -1.10 -8.61
C VAL A 108 -4.27 -1.75 -7.34
N ASP A 109 -4.14 -1.01 -6.24
CA ASP A 109 -3.69 -1.55 -4.96
C ASP A 109 -4.57 -2.72 -4.48
N THR A 110 -5.88 -2.57 -4.60
CA THR A 110 -6.86 -3.61 -4.24
C THR A 110 -6.68 -4.86 -5.10
N GLU A 111 -6.54 -4.67 -6.41
CA GLU A 111 -6.34 -5.77 -7.36
C GLU A 111 -5.01 -6.50 -7.14
N VAL A 112 -3.92 -5.78 -6.86
CA VAL A 112 -2.61 -6.37 -6.55
C VAL A 112 -2.66 -7.12 -5.22
N LEU A 113 -3.29 -6.55 -4.20
CA LEU A 113 -3.48 -7.20 -2.89
C LEU A 113 -4.21 -8.53 -3.02
N TYR A 114 -5.28 -8.61 -3.82
CA TYR A 114 -6.04 -9.85 -4.04
C TYR A 114 -5.26 -10.95 -4.78
N ARG A 115 -4.22 -10.60 -5.53
CA ARG A 115 -3.36 -11.56 -6.25
C ARG A 115 -2.18 -12.07 -5.42
N SER A 116 -1.94 -11.51 -4.24
CA SER A 116 -0.83 -11.91 -3.37
C SER A 116 -1.03 -13.29 -2.73
N LYS A 117 0.06 -13.98 -2.39
CA LYS A 117 0.02 -15.29 -1.71
C LYS A 117 -0.41 -15.16 -0.25
N LYS A 118 0.19 -14.22 0.49
CA LYS A 118 -0.24 -13.81 1.82
C LYS A 118 -0.63 -12.34 1.82
N ARG A 119 -1.72 -12.05 2.52
CA ARG A 119 -2.25 -10.71 2.75
C ARG A 119 -2.15 -10.39 4.22
N VAL A 120 -1.55 -9.25 4.53
CA VAL A 120 -1.53 -8.67 5.87
C VAL A 120 -2.24 -7.32 5.79
N GLU A 121 -3.29 -7.13 6.57
CA GLU A 121 -4.13 -5.94 6.50
C GLU A 121 -4.06 -5.13 7.79
N THR A 122 -4.12 -3.81 7.65
CA THR A 122 -4.02 -2.86 8.79
C THR A 122 -4.95 -3.22 9.95
N PHE A 123 -6.27 -3.23 9.71
CA PHE A 123 -7.27 -3.37 10.77
C PHE A 123 -7.63 -4.82 11.12
N TYR A 124 -6.88 -5.78 10.60
CA TYR A 124 -7.09 -7.21 10.89
C TYR A 124 -5.84 -7.86 11.48
N ASN A 125 -4.66 -7.44 11.02
CA ASN A 125 -3.38 -8.01 11.43
C ASN A 125 -2.48 -7.01 12.17
N LEU A 126 -2.41 -5.75 11.71
CA LEU A 126 -1.39 -4.82 12.20
C LEU A 126 -1.82 -4.06 13.47
N THR A 127 -3.08 -3.65 13.57
CA THR A 127 -3.58 -2.85 14.70
C THR A 127 -4.84 -3.45 15.32
N SER A 128 -5.03 -3.19 16.61
CA SER A 128 -6.28 -3.49 17.32
C SER A 128 -7.37 -2.43 17.13
N ASP A 129 -7.08 -1.29 16.49
CA ASP A 129 -8.09 -0.28 16.24
C ASP A 129 -9.14 -0.76 15.22
N CYS A 130 -10.41 -0.37 15.41
CA CYS A 130 -11.45 -0.69 14.44
C CYS A 130 -11.30 0.19 13.19
N LYS A 131 -11.61 -0.36 12.01
CA LYS A 131 -11.49 0.33 10.71
C LYS A 131 -12.20 1.68 10.66
N ASP A 132 -13.37 1.76 11.26
CA ASP A 132 -14.25 2.94 11.24
C ASP A 132 -14.19 3.78 12.53
N GLY A 133 -13.23 3.46 13.43
CA GLY A 133 -12.93 4.21 14.65
C GLY A 133 -13.42 3.51 15.93
N ILE A 134 -13.14 4.11 17.09
CA ILE A 134 -13.50 3.54 18.41
C ILE A 134 -14.98 3.08 18.45
N ASN A 135 -15.22 1.87 18.96
CA ASN A 135 -16.54 1.22 19.11
C ASN A 135 -17.26 0.87 17.79
N THR A 136 -16.53 0.59 16.71
CA THR A 136 -17.12 0.24 15.39
C THR A 136 -16.65 -1.10 14.81
N CYS A 137 -16.01 -1.93 15.62
CA CYS A 137 -15.73 -3.33 15.31
C CYS A 137 -17.06 -4.12 15.31
#